data_AF-A0A946UQR4-F1
#
_entry.id   AF-A0A946UQR4-F1
#
_cell.length_a   1.000
_cell.length_b   1.000
_cell.length_c   1.000
_cell.angle_alpha   90.00
_cell.angle_beta   90.00
_cell.angle_gamma   90.00
#
_symmetry.space_group_name_H-M   'P 1'
#
loop_
_entity.id
_entity.type
_entity.pdbx_description
1 polymer ?
#
loop_
_entity_poly.entity_id
_entity_poly.type
_entity_poly.pdbx_seq_one_letter_code
_entity_poly.pdbx_strand_id
1 'polypeptide(L)'
;MTDKLKALAMRDPAQVFSSPAEVLGEKGLSRLEKIDILRRWQYDAHEIQVADEEGFAGPGPGKLLDEVIESLHLLGTGPDVDHSPPTKQGSV
;
A
#
# COMPACT_ATOMS: atom_id res chain seq x y z
N MET A 1 2.01 -2.42 -18.97
CA MET A 1 1.01 -1.36 -18.76
C MET A 1 0.78 -0.51 -20.02
N THR A 2 -0.46 -0.25 -20.44
CA THR A 2 -0.77 0.84 -21.41
C THR A 2 -1.06 2.15 -20.66
N ASP A 3 -0.95 3.30 -21.32
CA ASP A 3 -1.16 4.61 -20.69
C ASP A 3 -2.58 4.75 -20.08
N LYS A 4 -3.58 4.21 -20.77
CA LYS A 4 -4.96 4.15 -20.28
C LYS A 4 -5.11 3.33 -19.00
N LEU A 5 -4.47 2.16 -18.93
CA LEU A 5 -4.51 1.31 -17.72
C LEU A 5 -3.78 1.97 -16.56
N LYS A 6 -2.68 2.67 -16.84
CA LYS A 6 -1.94 3.43 -15.85
C LYS A 6 -2.79 4.54 -15.23
N ALA A 7 -3.48 5.33 -16.04
CA ALA A 7 -4.38 6.36 -15.54
C ALA A 7 -5.52 5.78 -14.68
N LEU A 8 -6.05 4.60 -15.06
CA LEU A 8 -7.05 3.90 -14.26
C LEU A 8 -6.48 3.44 -12.91
N ALA A 9 -5.30 2.83 -12.90
CA ALA A 9 -4.65 2.35 -11.67
C ALA A 9 -4.36 3.48 -10.66
N MET A 10 -4.05 4.69 -11.14
CA MET A 10 -3.84 5.86 -10.26
C MET A 10 -5.13 6.36 -9.61
N ARG A 11 -6.29 6.07 -10.20
CA ARG A 11 -7.60 6.51 -9.70
C ARG A 11 -8.30 5.42 -8.91
N ASP A 12 -8.27 4.21 -9.44
CA ASP A 12 -8.98 3.04 -8.94
C ASP A 12 -8.11 1.79 -9.11
N PRO A 13 -7.16 1.57 -8.17
CA PRO A 13 -6.21 0.48 -8.25
C PRO A 13 -6.85 -0.90 -8.22
N ALA A 14 -7.96 -1.07 -7.49
CA ALA A 14 -8.68 -2.33 -7.35
C ALA A 14 -9.31 -2.82 -8.66
N GLN A 15 -9.54 -1.94 -9.64
CA GLN A 15 -10.01 -2.33 -10.96
C GLN A 15 -8.92 -2.79 -11.91
N VAL A 16 -7.66 -2.50 -11.62
CA VAL A 16 -6.52 -2.90 -12.46
C VAL A 16 -5.77 -4.08 -11.85
N PHE A 17 -5.66 -4.10 -10.53
CA PHE A 17 -4.90 -5.09 -9.78
C PHE A 17 -5.83 -5.84 -8.85
N SER A 18 -5.63 -7.16 -8.76
CA SER A 18 -6.37 -7.99 -7.80
C SER A 18 -5.72 -7.95 -6.41
N SER A 19 -4.42 -7.62 -6.34
CA SER A 19 -3.70 -7.50 -5.08
C SER A 19 -2.63 -6.39 -5.09
N PRO A 20 -2.30 -5.82 -3.92
CA PRO A 20 -1.22 -4.83 -3.77
C PRO A 20 0.14 -5.34 -4.25
N ALA A 21 0.39 -6.66 -4.11
CA ALA A 21 1.61 -7.31 -4.57
C ALA A 21 1.80 -7.23 -6.10
N GLU A 22 0.72 -7.20 -6.89
CA GLU A 22 0.82 -7.03 -8.34
C GLU A 22 1.35 -5.64 -8.72
N VAL A 23 1.04 -4.61 -7.93
CA VAL A 23 1.59 -3.25 -8.12
C VAL A 23 3.11 -3.26 -7.96
N LEU A 24 3.63 -4.04 -7.01
CA LEU A 24 5.08 -4.20 -6.82
C LEU A 24 5.75 -4.88 -8.02
N GLY A 25 5.10 -5.89 -8.59
CA GLY A 25 5.59 -6.64 -9.75
C GLY A 25 5.45 -5.91 -11.09
N GLU A 26 4.59 -4.89 -11.18
CA GLU A 26 4.32 -4.20 -12.44
C GLU A 26 5.56 -3.42 -12.92
N LYS A 27 6.08 -3.82 -14.09
CA LYS A 27 7.28 -3.20 -14.69
C LYS A 27 7.00 -1.88 -15.39
N GLY A 28 5.74 -1.61 -15.74
CA GLY A 28 5.31 -0.35 -16.36
C GLY A 28 5.12 0.82 -15.40
N LEU A 29 5.35 0.62 -14.10
CA LEU A 29 5.21 1.64 -13.06
C LEU A 29 6.57 1.95 -12.44
N SER A 30 6.83 3.24 -12.27
CA SER A 30 7.96 3.74 -11.50
C SER A 30 7.70 3.52 -10.01
N ARG A 31 8.77 3.49 -9.20
CA ARG A 31 8.64 3.35 -7.74
C ARG A 31 7.68 4.38 -7.14
N LEU A 32 7.78 5.65 -7.52
CA LEU A 32 6.87 6.70 -7.04
C LEU A 32 5.41 6.44 -7.42
N GLU A 33 5.17 5.96 -8.64
CA GLU A 33 3.82 5.67 -9.12
C GLU A 33 3.20 4.49 -8.37
N LYS A 34 4.00 3.47 -8.06
CA LYS A 34 3.58 2.35 -7.21
C LYS A 34 3.18 2.84 -5.82
N ILE A 35 3.93 3.78 -5.25
CA ILE A 35 3.63 4.37 -3.94
C ILE A 35 2.32 5.16 -3.99
N ASP A 36 2.12 6.01 -4.99
CA ASP A 36 0.87 6.78 -5.18
C ASP A 36 -0.35 5.85 -5.30
N ILE A 37 -0.24 4.81 -6.13
CA ILE A 37 -1.28 3.81 -6.33
C ILE A 37 -1.60 3.08 -5.03
N LEU A 38 -0.58 2.61 -4.30
CA LEU A 38 -0.78 1.90 -3.03
C LEU A 38 -1.33 2.81 -1.93
N ARG A 39 -0.91 4.07 -1.85
CA ARG A 39 -1.50 5.06 -0.91
C ARG A 39 -2.97 5.29 -1.20
N ARG A 40 -3.33 5.45 -2.49
CA ARG A 40 -4.74 5.60 -2.88
C ARG A 40 -5.54 4.38 -2.44
N TRP A 41 -5.03 3.19 -2.71
CA TRP A 41 -5.64 1.93 -2.29
C TRP A 41 -5.81 1.82 -0.77
N GLN A 42 -4.84 2.31 0.00
CA GLN A 42 -4.91 2.34 1.47
C GLN A 42 -6.12 3.15 1.95
N TYR A 43 -6.35 4.34 1.36
CA TYR A 43 -7.50 5.18 1.69
C TYR A 43 -8.82 4.49 1.32
N ASP A 44 -8.92 3.92 0.11
CA ASP A 44 -10.13 3.23 -0.33
C ASP A 44 -10.42 1.99 0.55
N ALA A 45 -9.39 1.22 0.95
CA ALA A 45 -9.54 0.08 1.85
C ALA A 45 -10.01 0.48 3.26
N HIS A 46 -9.54 1.63 3.76
CA HIS A 46 -9.97 2.18 5.06
C HIS A 46 -11.44 2.65 5.02
N GLU A 47 -11.90 3.23 3.91
CA GLU A 47 -13.31 3.60 3.72
C GLU A 47 -14.21 2.36 3.63
N ILE A 48 -13.74 1.27 3.00
CA ILE A 48 -14.48 0.01 2.91
C ILE A 48 -14.60 -0.67 4.28
N GLN A 49 -13.58 -0.56 5.16
CA GLN A 49 -13.65 -1.10 6.53
C GLN A 49 -14.79 -0.50 7.36
N VAL A 50 -15.15 0.77 7.13
CA VAL A 50 -16.26 1.43 7.84
C VAL A 50 -17.62 0.92 7.34
N ALA A 51 -17.69 0.42 6.11
CA ALA A 51 -18.92 -0.08 5.51
C ALA A 51 -19.23 -1.56 5.83
N ASP A 52 -18.26 -2.35 6.30
CA ASP A 52 -18.37 -3.81 6.52
C ASP A 52 -18.59 -4.21 8.00
N GLU A 53 -19.05 -3.30 8.87
CA GLU A 53 -19.50 -3.65 10.23
C GLU A 53 -20.83 -4.46 10.26
N GLU A 54 -21.40 -4.86 9.10
CA GLU A 54 -22.64 -5.64 8.99
C GLU A 54 -22.54 -6.96 8.16
N GLY A 55 -21.35 -7.55 8.05
CA GLY A 55 -21.24 -9.01 7.94
C GLY A 55 -20.99 -9.63 6.56
N PHE A 56 -19.72 -9.60 6.11
CA PHE A 56 -19.23 -10.57 5.12
C PHE A 56 -17.93 -11.25 5.56
N ALA A 57 -18.03 -12.54 5.87
CA ALA A 57 -16.91 -13.44 6.12
C ALA A 57 -16.22 -13.85 4.79
N GLY A 58 -15.63 -12.89 4.09
CA GLY A 58 -14.57 -13.13 3.09
C GLY A 58 -13.18 -12.92 3.71
N PRO A 59 -12.07 -13.02 2.97
CA PRO A 59 -10.80 -12.43 3.43
C PRO A 59 -11.05 -10.94 3.64
N GLY A 60 -11.36 -10.57 4.88
CA GLY A 60 -12.01 -9.29 5.19
C GLY A 60 -11.14 -8.08 4.82
N PRO A 61 -11.74 -6.88 4.83
CA PRO A 61 -11.07 -5.64 4.44
C PRO A 61 -9.81 -5.32 5.27
N GLY A 62 -9.66 -5.92 6.47
CA GLY A 62 -8.41 -5.92 7.24
C GLY A 62 -7.20 -6.49 6.49
N LYS A 63 -7.35 -7.65 5.84
CA LYS A 63 -6.23 -8.31 5.16
C LYS A 63 -5.70 -7.48 3.99
N LEU A 64 -6.60 -6.81 3.26
CA LEU A 64 -6.22 -5.93 2.15
C LEU A 64 -5.39 -4.74 2.64
N LEU A 65 -5.79 -4.11 3.74
CA LEU A 65 -5.06 -2.98 4.31
C LEU A 65 -3.64 -3.40 4.75
N ASP A 66 -3.51 -4.54 5.42
CA ASP A 66 -2.21 -5.11 5.80
C ASP A 66 -1.31 -5.35 4.57
N GLU A 67 -1.85 -5.93 3.50
CA GLU A 67 -1.11 -6.18 2.25
C GLU A 67 -0.66 -4.89 1.56
N VAL A 68 -1.46 -3.83 1.61
CA VAL A 68 -1.09 -2.50 1.09
C VAL A 68 0.05 -1.90 1.92
N ILE A 69 -0.04 -1.95 3.25
CA ILE A 69 0.99 -1.44 4.15
C ILE A 69 2.31 -2.19 3.96
N GLU A 70 2.27 -3.53 3.88
CA GLU A 70 3.45 -4.34 3.60
C GLU A 70 4.09 -3.97 2.25
N SER A 71 3.27 -3.76 1.23
CA SER A 71 3.76 -3.35 -0.10
C SER A 71 4.44 -1.98 -0.07
N LEU A 72 3.88 -1.03 0.68
CA LEU A 72 4.48 0.28 0.92
C LEU A 72 5.82 0.17 1.68
N HIS A 73 5.91 -0.72 2.66
CA HIS A 73 7.16 -1.02 3.37
C HIS A 73 8.24 -1.60 2.44
N LEU A 74 7.88 -2.55 1.57
CA LEU A 74 8.79 -3.15 0.59
C LEU A 74 9.34 -2.12 -0.42
N LEU A 75 8.53 -1.11 -0.74
CA LEU A 75 9.00 0.00 -1.56
C LEU A 75 9.90 0.96 -0.79
N GLY A 76 10.11 0.81 0.52
CA GLY A 76 10.90 1.71 1.35
C GLY A 76 10.16 3.02 1.64
N THR A 77 8.83 2.95 1.81
CA THR A 77 8.00 4.09 2.26
C THR A 77 7.50 3.93 3.68
N GLY A 78 8.04 2.94 4.41
CA GLY A 78 7.77 2.83 5.83
C GLY A 78 8.09 4.12 6.57
N PRO A 79 7.43 4.36 7.71
CA PRO A 79 7.87 5.40 8.60
C PRO A 79 9.37 5.18 8.81
N ASP A 80 10.13 6.25 8.69
CA ASP A 80 11.57 6.27 8.91
C ASP A 80 11.86 5.75 10.33
N VAL A 81 11.90 4.43 10.50
CA VAL A 81 12.38 3.75 11.71
C VAL A 81 13.90 3.63 11.68
N ASP A 82 14.55 4.27 10.70
CA ASP A 82 15.96 4.65 10.75
C ASP A 82 16.22 5.84 11.71
N HIS A 83 15.24 6.23 12.53
CA HIS A 83 15.54 6.71 13.88
C HIS A 83 15.87 5.53 14.81
N SER A 84 16.99 4.87 14.54
CA SER A 84 17.80 4.36 15.65
C SER A 84 18.33 5.61 16.38
N PRO A 85 17.92 5.93 17.62
CA PRO A 85 18.70 6.86 18.42
C PRO A 85 20.12 6.24 18.49
N PRO A 86 21.16 6.94 18.03
CA PRO A 86 22.51 6.39 18.12
C PRO A 86 22.75 6.12 19.60
N THR A 87 23.06 4.87 19.90
CA THR A 87 23.55 4.41 21.19
C THR A 87 24.75 5.26 21.58
N LYS A 88 24.53 6.34 22.32
CA LYS A 88 25.59 6.97 23.10
C LYS A 88 25.73 6.17 24.39
N GLN A 89 26.37 5.01 24.27
CA GLN A 89 27.08 4.43 25.40
C GLN A 89 28.18 5.41 25.83
N GLY A 90 28.26 5.64 27.15
CA GLY A 90 29.45 6.12 27.81
C GLY A 90 29.64 7.64 27.85
N SER A 91 29.62 8.17 29.07
CA SER A 91 30.67 9.01 29.68
C SER A 91 30.08 10.19 30.47
N VAL A 92 29.79 9.98 31.75
CA VAL A 92 30.55 10.50 32.92
C VAL A 92 29.95 9.98 34.21
#